data_AF-A0A958MUJ9-F1
#
_entry.id   AF-A0A958MUJ9-F1
#
_cell.length_a   1.000
_cell.length_b   1.000
_cell.length_c   1.000
_cell.angle_alpha   90.00
_cell.angle_beta   90.00
_cell.angle_gamma   90.00
#
_symmetry.space_group_name_H-M   'P 1'
#
loop_
_entity.id
_entity.type
_entity.pdbx_description
1 polymer ?
#
loop_
_entity_poly.entity_id
_entity_poly.type
_entity_poly.pdbx_seq_one_letter_code
_entity_poly.pdbx_strand_id
1 'polypeptide(L)'
;MARGQTITILNWEKFNPRSDVKNSSWYRKDHAIHFDPDWAHFTAEELNVWDHLLALASLKNKPVYRLNIPSLANGSRVAEEVVESALKKLLELECIEISEGTEALLENVIPVGIVKAQARNKLKVAVRNGSVVKPTKCEDCGKEAALDGH
;
A
#
# COMPACT_ATOMS: atom_id res chain seq x y z
N MET A 1 20.25 -15.20 5.47
CA MET A 1 20.12 -15.31 4.00
C MET A 1 21.21 -14.51 3.28
N ALA A 2 21.62 -14.93 2.08
CA ALA A 2 22.66 -14.24 1.30
C ALA A 2 22.15 -12.90 0.72
N ARG A 3 23.01 -11.88 0.67
CA ARG A 3 22.67 -10.58 0.05
C ARG A 3 22.49 -10.79 -1.46
N GLY A 4 21.44 -10.21 -2.05
CA GLY A 4 21.24 -10.22 -3.51
C GLY A 4 20.09 -11.08 -4.02
N GLN A 5 19.29 -11.71 -3.15
CA GLN A 5 18.12 -12.46 -3.58
C GLN A 5 17.02 -11.57 -4.19
N THR A 6 16.26 -12.13 -5.13
CA THR A 6 15.08 -11.52 -5.74
C THR A 6 13.85 -12.38 -5.47
N ILE A 7 12.75 -11.73 -5.11
CA ILE A 7 11.43 -12.35 -5.03
C ILE A 7 10.68 -12.05 -6.33
N THR A 8 10.06 -13.06 -6.91
CA THR A 8 9.09 -12.93 -8.02
C THR A 8 7.72 -13.36 -7.52
N ILE A 9 6.72 -12.48 -7.64
CA ILE A 9 5.32 -12.83 -7.37
C ILE A 9 4.76 -13.62 -8.55
N LEU A 10 4.32 -14.85 -8.29
CA LEU A 10 3.72 -15.72 -9.29
C LEU A 10 2.27 -15.32 -9.56
N ASN A 11 1.81 -15.54 -10.80
CA ASN A 11 0.46 -15.16 -11.27
C ASN A 11 0.09 -13.68 -11.01
N TRP A 12 1.05 -12.76 -11.16
CA TRP A 12 0.88 -11.33 -10.86
C TRP A 12 -0.31 -10.67 -11.55
N GLU A 13 -0.65 -11.12 -12.76
CA GLU A 13 -1.81 -10.66 -13.52
C GLU A 13 -3.14 -10.83 -12.77
N LYS A 14 -3.25 -11.78 -11.83
CA LYS A 14 -4.43 -11.95 -10.97
C LYS A 14 -4.57 -10.80 -9.96
N PHE A 15 -3.44 -10.30 -9.47
CA PHE A 15 -3.38 -9.24 -8.46
C PHE A 15 -3.33 -7.84 -9.09
N ASN A 16 -2.97 -7.75 -10.37
CA ASN A 16 -2.90 -6.51 -11.14
C ASN A 16 -3.74 -6.58 -12.44
N PRO A 17 -5.08 -6.48 -12.33
CA PRO A 17 -5.96 -6.57 -13.49
C PRO A 17 -5.84 -5.36 -14.45
N ARG A 18 -5.16 -4.29 -14.06
CA ARG A 18 -4.98 -3.06 -14.85
C ARG A 18 -3.51 -2.82 -15.19
N SER A 19 -3.02 -3.57 -16.17
CA SER A 19 -1.67 -3.42 -16.72
C SER A 19 -1.46 -2.09 -17.48
N ASP A 20 -2.55 -1.38 -17.81
CA ASP A 20 -2.52 -0.06 -18.47
C ASP A 20 -1.94 1.05 -17.57
N VAL A 21 -1.95 0.87 -16.25
CA VAL A 21 -1.52 1.90 -15.30
C VAL A 21 -0.06 1.71 -14.91
N LYS A 22 0.78 2.68 -15.25
CA LYS A 22 2.22 2.64 -14.92
C LYS A 22 2.51 2.57 -13.41
N ASN A 23 1.73 3.29 -12.60
CA ASN A 23 1.87 3.36 -11.13
C ASN A 23 0.50 3.17 -10.48
N SER A 24 0.09 1.92 -10.27
CA SER A 24 -1.19 1.65 -9.62
C SER A 24 -1.11 1.94 -8.12
N SER A 25 -2.09 2.68 -7.60
CA SER A 25 -2.24 2.92 -6.16
C SER A 25 -3.06 1.83 -5.45
N TRP A 26 -3.40 0.75 -6.15
CA TRP A 26 -4.23 -0.33 -5.64
C TRP A 26 -3.82 -1.65 -6.29
N TYR A 27 -3.94 -2.74 -5.54
CA TYR A 27 -3.85 -4.11 -6.02
C TYR A 27 -5.13 -4.85 -5.63
N ARG A 28 -5.45 -5.94 -6.34
CA ARG A 28 -6.55 -6.82 -5.95
C ARG A 28 -6.04 -7.81 -4.92
N LYS A 29 -6.69 -7.90 -3.78
CA LYS A 29 -6.55 -9.00 -2.83
C LYS A 29 -7.71 -9.96 -3.04
N ASP A 30 -7.44 -11.27 -3.07
CA ASP A 30 -8.52 -12.24 -3.15
C ASP A 30 -9.30 -12.27 -1.83
N HIS A 31 -10.63 -12.27 -1.92
CA HIS A 31 -11.51 -12.41 -0.77
C HIS A 31 -11.54 -13.84 -0.25
N ALA A 32 -11.21 -14.82 -1.11
CA ALA A 32 -11.14 -16.23 -0.75
C ALA A 32 -9.99 -16.53 0.23
N ILE A 33 -9.01 -15.64 0.38
CA ILE A 33 -7.84 -15.84 1.25
C ILE A 33 -8.20 -16.16 2.71
N HIS A 34 -9.36 -15.71 3.19
CA HIS A 34 -9.83 -15.96 4.56
C HIS A 34 -10.58 -17.28 4.71
N PHE A 35 -10.96 -17.91 3.60
CA PHE A 35 -11.75 -19.14 3.57
C PHE A 35 -10.98 -20.31 2.96
N ASP A 36 -9.84 -20.03 2.34
CA ASP A 36 -8.96 -21.01 1.73
C ASP A 36 -8.15 -21.75 2.82
N PRO A 37 -8.29 -23.09 2.95
CA PRO A 37 -7.55 -23.89 3.93
C PRO A 37 -6.04 -23.71 3.84
N ASP A 38 -5.50 -23.45 2.65
CA ASP A 38 -4.06 -23.30 2.43
C ASP A 38 -3.50 -22.07 3.14
N TRP A 39 -4.35 -21.05 3.35
CA TRP A 39 -4.00 -19.81 4.05
C TRP A 39 -4.29 -19.85 5.55
N ALA A 40 -4.97 -20.90 6.04
CA ALA A 40 -5.39 -21.02 7.44
C ALA A 40 -4.22 -21.04 8.44
N HIS A 41 -3.03 -21.41 7.98
CA HIS A 41 -1.81 -21.47 8.79
C HIS A 41 -1.04 -20.15 8.89
N PHE A 42 -1.49 -19.10 8.20
CA PHE A 42 -0.88 -17.78 8.29
C PHE A 42 -1.38 -17.01 9.51
N THR A 43 -0.46 -16.34 10.20
CA THR A 43 -0.82 -15.34 11.20
C THR A 43 -1.22 -14.03 10.53
N ALA A 44 -1.90 -13.15 11.28
CA ALA A 44 -2.24 -11.81 10.78
C ALA A 44 -1.00 -11.00 10.36
N GLU A 45 0.11 -11.16 11.06
CA GLU A 45 1.36 -10.47 10.75
C GLU A 45 1.99 -10.99 9.45
N GLU A 46 1.94 -12.31 9.21
CA GLU A 46 2.44 -12.91 7.97
C GLU A 46 1.57 -12.51 6.77
N LEU A 47 0.24 -12.46 6.93
CA LEU A 47 -0.66 -11.94 5.89
C LEU A 47 -0.37 -10.45 5.57
N ASN A 48 0.03 -9.67 6.58
CA ASN A 48 0.43 -8.28 6.37
C ASN A 48 1.77 -8.16 5.62
N VAL A 49 2.71 -9.10 5.80
CA VAL A 49 3.93 -9.19 4.96
C VAL A 49 3.55 -9.45 3.50
N TRP A 50 2.59 -10.35 3.25
CA TRP A 50 2.09 -10.62 1.90
C TRP A 50 1.44 -9.37 1.27
N ASP A 51 0.57 -8.69 2.01
CA ASP A 51 -0.06 -7.44 1.57
C ASP A 51 0.96 -6.35 1.23
N HIS A 52 2.04 -6.27 2.00
CA HIS A 52 3.11 -5.31 1.74
C HIS A 52 3.92 -5.70 0.48
N LEU A 53 4.20 -6.99 0.24
CA LEU A 53 4.82 -7.44 -1.01
C LEU A 53 3.97 -7.06 -2.23
N LEU A 54 2.66 -7.32 -2.18
CA LEU A 54 1.72 -6.93 -3.23
C LEU A 54 1.69 -5.41 -3.44
N ALA A 55 1.72 -4.63 -2.36
CA ALA A 55 1.79 -3.17 -2.44
C ALA A 55 3.08 -2.69 -3.12
N LEU A 56 4.24 -3.29 -2.81
CA LEU A 56 5.52 -2.96 -3.44
C LEU A 56 5.53 -3.30 -4.93
N ALA A 57 4.98 -4.46 -5.30
CA ALA A 57 4.84 -4.87 -6.69
C ALA A 57 3.89 -3.94 -7.47
N SER A 58 2.75 -3.58 -6.87
CA SER A 58 1.77 -2.64 -7.44
C SER A 58 2.38 -1.26 -7.68
N LEU A 59 3.12 -0.73 -6.71
CA LEU A 59 3.74 0.58 -6.80
C LEU A 59 4.71 0.67 -7.99
N LYS A 60 5.44 -0.41 -8.26
CA LYS A 60 6.39 -0.50 -9.38
C LYS A 60 5.78 -1.04 -10.67
N ASN A 61 4.53 -1.51 -10.61
CA ASN A 61 3.86 -2.29 -11.64
C ASN A 61 4.76 -3.43 -12.18
N LYS A 62 5.43 -4.15 -11.28
CA LYS A 62 6.36 -5.24 -11.61
C LYS A 62 6.27 -6.35 -10.56
N PRO A 63 6.27 -7.63 -10.97
CA PRO A 63 6.20 -8.76 -10.03
C PRO A 63 7.52 -9.08 -9.33
N VAL A 64 8.64 -8.51 -9.79
CA VAL A 64 9.98 -8.82 -9.29
C VAL A 64 10.48 -7.71 -8.37
N TYR A 65 11.02 -8.10 -7.21
CA TYR A 65 11.58 -7.20 -6.20
C TYR A 65 12.88 -7.75 -5.60
N ARG A 66 13.85 -6.89 -5.32
CA ARG A 66 15.07 -7.27 -4.60
C ARG A 66 14.77 -7.46 -3.12
N LEU A 67 14.94 -8.66 -2.60
CA LEU A 67 14.67 -8.98 -1.21
C LEU A 67 15.63 -8.26 -0.26
N ASN A 68 15.07 -7.49 0.65
CA ASN A 68 15.74 -6.92 1.81
C ASN A 68 14.85 -7.14 3.03
N ILE A 69 15.15 -8.17 3.82
CA ILE A 69 14.35 -8.59 4.98
C ILE A 69 14.22 -7.45 6.01
N PRO A 70 15.30 -6.77 6.45
CA PRO A 70 15.17 -5.65 7.38
C PRO A 70 14.24 -4.53 6.89
N SER A 71 14.32 -4.18 5.60
CA SER A 71 13.45 -3.17 5.00
C SER A 71 12.00 -3.62 4.94
N LEU A 72 11.76 -4.90 4.62
CA LEU A 72 10.42 -5.47 4.54
C LEU A 72 9.79 -5.60 5.93
N ALA A 73 10.56 -6.06 6.92
CA ALA A 73 10.16 -6.12 8.32
C ALA A 73 9.77 -4.74 8.85
N ASN A 74 10.65 -3.74 8.66
CA ASN A 74 10.38 -2.37 9.08
C ASN A 74 9.14 -1.76 8.40
N GLY A 75 8.98 -1.95 7.09
CA GLY A 75 7.83 -1.39 6.38
C GLY A 75 6.51 -2.12 6.68
N SER A 76 6.57 -3.42 7.00
CA SER A 76 5.40 -4.20 7.45
C SER A 76 5.13 -4.01 8.95
N ARG A 77 6.09 -3.45 9.71
CA ARG A 77 6.05 -3.30 11.18
C ARG A 77 5.95 -4.63 11.92
N VAL A 78 6.70 -5.62 11.47
CA VAL A 78 6.80 -6.95 12.08
C VAL A 78 8.27 -7.31 12.33
N ALA A 79 8.52 -8.36 13.11
CA ALA A 79 9.88 -8.84 13.33
C ALA A 79 10.43 -9.55 12.08
N GLU A 80 11.77 -9.63 11.93
CA GLU A 80 12.39 -10.26 10.75
C GLU A 80 12.05 -11.75 10.66
N GLU A 81 11.92 -12.44 11.79
CA GLU A 81 11.57 -13.85 11.88
C GLU A 81 10.17 -14.12 11.31
N VAL A 82 9.24 -13.17 11.50
CA VAL A 82 7.89 -13.24 10.93
C VAL A 82 7.94 -13.09 9.42
N VAL A 83 8.81 -12.22 8.90
CA VAL A 83 9.03 -12.10 7.45
C VAL A 83 9.58 -13.40 6.87
N GLU A 84 10.60 -13.99 7.51
CA GLU A 84 11.17 -15.27 7.05
C GLU A 84 10.14 -16.40 7.06
N SER A 85 9.32 -16.49 8.12
CA SER A 85 8.21 -17.44 8.22
C SER A 85 7.17 -17.24 7.11
N ALA A 86 6.74 -15.99 6.87
CA ALA A 86 5.81 -15.65 5.80
C ALA A 86 6.36 -16.03 4.42
N LEU A 87 7.62 -15.69 4.12
CA LEU A 87 8.26 -16.02 2.85
C LEU A 87 8.35 -17.53 2.62
N LYS A 88 8.67 -18.30 3.67
CA LYS A 88 8.69 -19.76 3.59
C LYS A 88 7.32 -20.33 3.22
N LYS A 89 6.25 -19.89 3.91
CA LYS A 89 4.88 -20.36 3.62
C LYS A 89 4.41 -19.93 2.22
N LEU A 90 4.74 -18.71 1.78
CA LEU A 90 4.41 -18.22 0.44
C LEU A 90 5.15 -19.01 -0.66
N LEU A 91 6.38 -19.47 -0.40
CA LEU A 91 7.11 -20.38 -1.29
C LEU A 91 6.42 -21.75 -1.37
N GLU A 92 6.03 -22.31 -0.23
CA GLU A 92 5.31 -23.60 -0.15
C GLU A 92 3.97 -23.56 -0.89
N LEU A 93 3.27 -22.43 -0.88
CA LEU A 93 2.02 -22.20 -1.62
C LEU A 93 2.21 -21.77 -3.08
N GLU A 94 3.44 -21.78 -3.61
CA GLU A 94 3.76 -21.35 -4.97
C GLU A 94 3.20 -19.95 -5.30
N CYS A 95 3.15 -19.06 -4.30
CA CYS A 95 2.73 -17.67 -4.48
C CYS A 95 3.91 -16.79 -4.89
N ILE A 96 5.12 -17.19 -4.52
CA ILE A 96 6.36 -16.51 -4.86
C ILE A 96 7.44 -17.50 -5.29
N GLU A 97 8.44 -16.99 -5.98
CA GLU A 97 9.72 -17.66 -6.24
C GLU A 97 10.86 -16.79 -5.69
N ILE A 98 11.89 -17.41 -5.11
CA ILE A 98 13.11 -16.72 -4.68
C ILE A 98 14.29 -17.23 -5.49
N SER A 99 14.95 -16.33 -6.20
CA SER A 99 16.14 -16.62 -7.01
C SER A 99 17.36 -15.87 -6.46
N GLU A 100 18.55 -16.45 -6.64
CA GLU A 100 19.80 -15.74 -6.38
C GLU A 100 20.06 -14.75 -7.52
N GLY A 101 19.92 -13.46 -7.23
CA GLY A 101 20.20 -12.42 -8.21
C GLY A 101 21.70 -12.14 -8.28
N THR A 102 22.28 -12.21 -9.47
CA THR A 102 23.50 -11.46 -9.77
C THR A 102 23.15 -9.96 -9.75
N GLU A 103 23.91 -9.14 -9.03
CA GLU A 103 23.63 -7.72 -8.70
C GLU A 103 23.40 -6.78 -9.91
N ALA A 104 23.51 -7.27 -11.14
CA ALA A 104 23.67 -6.47 -12.34
C ALA A 104 22.40 -5.80 -12.90
N LEU A 105 21.18 -6.03 -12.38
CA LEU A 105 19.95 -5.60 -13.09
C LEU A 105 18.85 -4.88 -12.30
N LEU A 106 19.08 -4.42 -11.06
CA LEU A 106 18.02 -3.73 -10.30
C LEU A 106 18.49 -2.41 -9.67
N GLU A 107 18.68 -1.39 -10.50
CA GLU A 107 18.60 -0.01 -10.04
C GLU A 107 17.15 0.32 -9.63
N ASN A 108 17.00 1.18 -8.62
CA ASN A 108 15.76 1.60 -7.92
C ASN A 108 15.45 0.85 -6.61
N VAL A 109 16.39 0.97 -5.66
CA VAL A 109 16.07 1.00 -4.23
C VAL A 109 15.16 2.21 -3.99
N ILE A 110 13.91 1.99 -3.59
CA ILE A 110 13.04 3.09 -3.17
C ILE A 110 13.59 3.58 -1.83
N PRO A 111 14.03 4.84 -1.70
CA PRO A 111 14.44 5.34 -0.40
C PRO A 111 13.22 5.31 0.53
N VAL A 112 13.39 4.65 1.68
CA VAL A 112 12.39 4.47 2.76
C VAL A 112 11.81 5.83 3.23
N GLY A 113 12.39 6.96 2.81
CA GLY A 113 11.91 8.31 3.09
C GLY A 113 10.76 8.86 2.23
N ILE A 114 10.38 8.23 1.10
CA ILE A 114 9.37 8.84 0.18
C ILE A 114 7.92 8.72 0.70
N VAL A 115 7.62 7.79 1.61
CA VAL A 115 6.25 7.63 2.16
C VAL A 115 5.81 8.86 2.98
N LYS A 116 6.75 9.68 3.49
CA LYS A 116 6.40 10.90 4.25
C LYS A 116 5.91 12.07 3.38
N ALA A 117 6.11 12.05 2.06
CA ALA A 117 5.80 13.20 1.21
C ALA A 117 4.41 13.16 0.53
N GLN A 118 3.86 11.98 0.25
CA GLN A 118 2.62 11.87 -0.53
C GLN A 118 1.33 11.89 0.31
N ALA A 119 1.41 11.61 1.61
CA ALA A 119 0.25 11.72 2.51
C ALA A 119 -0.04 13.17 2.96
N ARG A 120 0.90 14.12 2.80
CA ARG A 120 0.70 15.52 3.22
C ARG A 120 0.08 16.43 2.15
N ASN A 121 -0.06 15.98 0.90
CA ASN A 121 -0.50 16.85 -0.20
C ASN A 121 -1.93 16.59 -0.72
N LYS A 122 -2.74 15.79 0.00
CA LYS A 122 -4.18 15.61 -0.30
C LYS A 122 -5.14 15.98 0.84
N LEU A 123 -4.63 16.41 2.00
CA LEU A 123 -5.42 17.12 3.04
C LEU A 123 -5.42 18.64 2.77
N LYS A 124 -5.79 19.02 1.55
CA LYS A 124 -6.37 20.33 1.23
C LYS A 124 -7.60 20.12 0.36
N VAL A 125 -8.42 19.12 0.68
CA VAL A 125 -9.81 19.12 0.23
C VAL A 125 -10.59 19.95 1.24
N ALA A 126 -10.79 21.19 0.81
CA ALA A 126 -11.77 22.16 1.28
C ALA A 126 -12.78 21.65 2.33
N VAL A 127 -12.51 21.93 3.61
CA VAL A 127 -13.57 22.40 4.51
C VAL A 127 -13.89 23.83 4.05
N ARG A 128 -14.64 23.95 2.95
CA ARG A 128 -15.31 25.20 2.57
C ARG A 128 -16.77 25.05 2.95
N ASN A 129 -17.07 25.57 4.13
CA ASN A 129 -18.35 26.10 4.59
C ASN A 129 -19.47 26.07 3.54
N GLY A 130 -20.22 24.98 3.52
CA GLY A 130 -21.49 24.86 2.80
C GLY A 130 -22.66 25.25 3.68
N SER A 131 -22.67 26.49 4.16
CA SER A 131 -23.87 27.22 4.60
C SER A 131 -23.53 28.71 4.70
N VAL A 132 -23.29 29.33 3.54
CA VAL A 132 -23.40 30.78 3.44
C VAL A 132 -24.90 31.08 3.41
N VAL A 133 -25.49 31.24 4.59
CA VAL A 133 -26.77 31.95 4.72
C VAL A 133 -26.46 33.37 4.27
N LYS A 134 -26.94 33.76 3.09
CA LYS A 134 -26.86 35.16 2.66
C LYS A 134 -27.71 35.97 3.64
N PRO A 135 -27.22 37.07 4.22
CA PRO A 135 -28.08 37.96 4.98
C PRO A 135 -29.13 38.52 4.01
N THR A 136 -30.39 38.16 4.22
CA THR A 136 -31.51 38.82 3.57
C THR A 136 -31.58 40.24 4.08
N LYS A 137 -31.28 41.21 3.22
CA LYS A 137 -31.54 42.62 3.50
C LYS A 137 -33.05 42.81 3.60
N CYS A 138 -33.49 43.45 4.68
CA CYS A 138 -34.86 43.95 4.78
C CYS A 138 -35.02 45.12 3.80
N GLU A 139 -35.94 45.01 2.84
CA GLU A 139 -36.14 46.02 1.79
C GLU A 139 -36.68 47.36 2.32
N ASP A 140 -37.25 47.40 3.52
CA ASP A 140 -37.81 48.64 4.09
C ASP A 140 -36.84 49.45 4.96
N CYS A 141 -35.75 48.86 5.46
CA CYS A 141 -34.87 49.57 6.42
C CYS A 141 -33.36 49.39 6.23
N GLY A 142 -32.90 48.55 5.29
CA GLY A 142 -31.52 48.52 4.79
C GLY A 142 -30.42 48.13 5.80
N LYS A 143 -30.74 47.72 7.02
CA LYS A 143 -29.76 47.30 8.03
C LYS A 143 -29.55 45.79 8.04
N GLU A 144 -28.29 45.36 8.12
CA GLU A 144 -27.88 43.95 8.23
C GLU A 144 -27.79 43.56 9.71
N ALA A 145 -28.43 42.45 10.10
CA ALA A 145 -28.36 41.94 11.47
C ALA A 145 -27.23 40.89 11.58
N ALA A 146 -26.28 41.12 12.48
CA ALA A 146 -25.28 40.14 12.87
C ALA A 146 -25.90 39.17 13.89
N LEU A 147 -25.80 37.86 13.64
CA LEU A 147 -26.17 36.84 14.61
C LEU A 147 -24.95 36.54 15.49
N ASP A 148 -25.01 36.95 16.75
CA ASP A 148 -24.05 36.56 17.79
C ASP A 148 -24.30 35.09 18.17
N GLY A 149 -23.29 34.23 17.99
CA GLY A 149 -23.35 32.80 18.27
C GLY A 149 -23.02 32.46 19.72
N HIS A 150 -23.81 31.56 20.31
CA HIS A 150 -23.50 30.84 21.55
C HIS A 150 -22.73 29.54 21.27
#